data_AF-A0A2N9N0W8-F1
#
_entry.id   AF-A0A2N9N0W8-F1
#
_cell.length_a   1.000
_cell.length_b   1.000
_cell.length_c   1.000
_cell.angle_alpha   90.00
_cell.angle_beta   90.00
_cell.angle_gamma   90.00
#
_symmetry.space_group_name_H-M   'P 1'
#
loop_
_entity.id
_entity.type
_entity.pdbx_description
1 polymer ?
#
loop_
_entity_poly.entity_id
_entity_poly.type
_entity_poly.pdbx_seq_one_letter_code
_entity_poly.pdbx_strand_id
1 'polypeptide(L)'
;MGKINMGRVILGGIIAGVIINLVEGVMNGVILQPQWSQAAKAIGRSATMSPKQIVAFNVWGFAAGIIAIWLYAAMRPRFGAGPKTAIQAGAALWLLAYAMANGMMAFLHIFPLGLLLTVTAVGLVEVLIAATVGAYFYKET
;
A
#
# COMPACT_ATOMS: atom_id res chain seq x y z
N MET A 1 14.53 23.61 -8.33
CA MET A 1 13.75 22.36 -8.22
C MET A 1 12.92 22.22 -9.48
N GLY A 2 13.07 21.12 -10.24
CA GLY A 2 12.20 20.87 -11.40
C GLY A 2 10.76 20.63 -10.96
N LYS A 3 9.78 20.91 -11.83
CA LYS A 3 8.37 20.60 -11.56
C LYS A 3 8.19 19.08 -11.54
N ILE A 4 7.38 18.57 -10.60
CA ILE A 4 6.98 17.16 -10.59
C ILE A 4 6.13 16.88 -11.83
N ASN A 5 6.51 15.87 -12.62
CA ASN A 5 5.73 15.45 -13.78
C ASN A 5 4.53 14.60 -13.32
N MET A 6 3.38 15.25 -13.12
CA MET A 6 2.18 14.57 -12.61
C MET A 6 1.65 13.47 -13.55
N GLY A 7 1.83 13.60 -14.87
CA GLY A 7 1.47 12.54 -15.81
C GLY A 7 2.26 11.26 -15.56
N ARG A 8 3.57 11.40 -15.29
CA ARG A 8 4.46 10.28 -14.92
C ARG A 8 4.17 9.74 -13.53
N VAL A 9 3.77 10.60 -12.58
CA VAL A 9 3.31 10.15 -11.24
C VAL A 9 2.07 9.29 -11.36
N ILE A 10 1.07 9.73 -12.14
CA ILE A 10 -0.18 8.97 -12.32
C ILE A 10 0.11 7.64 -13.03
N LEU A 11 0.90 7.65 -14.11
CA LEU A 11 1.27 6.43 -14.84
C LEU A 11 1.98 5.41 -13.94
N GLY A 12 3.09 5.82 -13.29
CA GLY A 12 3.84 4.95 -12.39
C GLY A 12 3.01 4.52 -11.18
N GLY A 13 2.15 5.43 -10.68
CA GLY A 13 1.27 5.20 -9.55
C GLY A 13 0.17 4.19 -9.84
N ILE A 14 -0.42 4.20 -11.04
CA ILE A 14 -1.38 3.17 -11.47
C ILE A 14 -0.69 1.80 -11.53
N ILE A 15 0.51 1.74 -12.11
CA ILE A 15 1.29 0.48 -12.19
C ILE A 15 1.59 -0.05 -10.78
N ALA A 16 2.06 0.81 -9.87
CA ALA A 16 2.27 0.45 -8.48
C ALA A 16 0.97 0.00 -7.79
N GLY A 17 -0.14 0.71 -8.03
CA GLY A 17 -1.45 0.41 -7.47
C GLY A 17 -2.03 -0.91 -7.96
N VAL A 18 -1.76 -1.32 -9.21
CA VAL A 18 -2.12 -2.66 -9.71
C VAL A 18 -1.39 -3.74 -8.90
N ILE A 19 -0.08 -3.58 -8.69
CA ILE A 19 0.71 -4.55 -7.90
C ILE A 19 0.15 -4.64 -6.49
N ILE A 20 -0.12 -3.49 -5.86
CA ILE A 20 -0.68 -3.41 -4.51
C ILE A 20 -2.02 -4.16 -4.44
N ASN A 21 -2.97 -3.80 -5.31
CA ASN A 21 -4.30 -4.41 -5.30
C ASN A 21 -4.29 -5.91 -5.60
N LEU A 22 -3.37 -6.38 -6.45
CA LEU A 22 -3.23 -7.82 -6.72
C LEU A 22 -2.74 -8.57 -5.48
N VAL A 23 -1.71 -8.07 -4.81
CA VAL A 23 -1.16 -8.73 -3.61
C VAL A 23 -2.17 -8.65 -2.46
N GLU A 24 -2.79 -7.50 -2.22
CA GLU A 24 -3.85 -7.32 -1.23
C GLU A 24 -5.06 -8.21 -1.52
N GLY A 25 -5.50 -8.29 -2.77
CA GLY A 25 -6.62 -9.14 -3.18
C GLY A 25 -6.35 -10.63 -2.94
N VAL A 26 -5.14 -11.10 -3.24
CA VAL A 26 -4.74 -12.49 -2.98
C VAL A 26 -4.51 -12.73 -1.49
N MET A 27 -3.71 -11.91 -0.83
CA MET A 27 -3.33 -12.11 0.56
C MET A 27 -4.53 -11.97 1.49
N ASN A 28 -5.31 -10.89 1.37
CA ASN A 28 -6.42 -10.60 2.28
C ASN A 28 -7.74 -11.19 1.80
N GLY A 29 -7.98 -11.20 0.49
CA GLY A 29 -9.22 -11.73 -0.09
C GLY A 29 -9.25 -13.25 -0.23
N VAL A 30 -8.10 -13.93 -0.29
CA VAL A 30 -8.03 -15.39 -0.46
C VAL A 30 -7.31 -16.07 0.72
N ILE A 31 -6.05 -15.71 0.99
CA ILE A 31 -5.20 -16.45 1.95
C ILE A 31 -5.63 -16.20 3.40
N LEU A 32 -5.87 -14.95 3.78
CA LEU A 32 -6.25 -14.53 5.13
C LEU A 32 -7.76 -14.32 5.29
N GLN A 33 -8.56 -14.67 4.28
CA GLN A 33 -10.00 -14.48 4.29
C GLN A 33 -10.67 -15.14 5.51
N PRO A 34 -10.30 -16.37 5.92
CA PRO A 34 -10.88 -17.00 7.12
C PRO A 34 -10.58 -16.22 8.40
N GLN A 35 -9.34 -15.73 8.55
CA GLN A 35 -8.88 -14.97 9.70
C GLN A 35 -9.60 -13.63 9.79
N TRP A 36 -9.74 -12.91 8.66
CA TRP A 36 -10.51 -11.68 8.59
C TRP A 36 -11.99 -11.90 8.90
N SER A 37 -12.58 -13.00 8.42
CA SER A 37 -13.96 -13.37 8.71
C SER A 37 -14.19 -13.62 10.19
N GLN A 38 -13.27 -14.35 10.83
CA GLN A 38 -13.35 -14.62 12.27
C GLN A 38 -13.17 -13.33 13.08
N ALA A 39 -12.18 -12.52 12.72
CA ALA A 39 -11.90 -11.25 13.36
C ALA A 39 -13.09 -10.27 13.24
N ALA A 40 -13.73 -10.18 12.08
CA ALA A 40 -14.92 -9.37 11.88
C ALA A 40 -16.10 -9.83 12.74
N LYS A 41 -16.36 -11.14 12.81
CA LYS A 41 -17.42 -11.70 13.65
C LYS A 41 -17.19 -11.41 15.13
N ALA A 42 -15.95 -11.48 15.60
CA ALA A 42 -15.60 -11.22 17.01
C ALA A 42 -15.97 -9.80 17.47
N ILE A 43 -16.01 -8.84 16.54
CA ILE A 43 -16.41 -7.45 16.81
C ILE A 43 -17.83 -7.12 16.29
N GLY A 44 -18.65 -8.14 16.04
CA GLY A 44 -20.05 -7.99 15.61
C GLY A 44 -20.23 -7.42 14.19
N ARG A 45 -19.23 -7.56 13.32
CA ARG A 45 -19.27 -7.11 11.91
C ARG A 45 -19.50 -8.27 10.94
N SER A 46 -19.98 -7.93 9.74
CA SER A 46 -20.16 -8.89 8.66
C SER A 46 -18.82 -9.54 8.26
N ALA A 47 -18.84 -10.85 8.10
CA ALA A 47 -17.69 -11.62 7.59
C ALA A 47 -17.50 -11.47 6.08
N THR A 48 -18.51 -11.01 5.36
CA THR A 48 -18.45 -10.79 3.91
C THR A 48 -18.34 -9.30 3.61
N MET A 49 -17.44 -8.97 2.68
CA MET A 49 -17.35 -7.63 2.11
C MET A 49 -18.39 -7.45 1.01
N SER A 50 -19.04 -6.29 0.99
CA SER A 50 -19.88 -5.87 -0.13
C SER A 50 -19.02 -5.47 -1.34
N PRO A 51 -19.58 -5.51 -2.57
CA PRO A 51 -18.89 -5.02 -3.77
C PRO A 51 -18.38 -3.57 -3.63
N LYS A 52 -19.15 -2.71 -2.92
CA LYS A 52 -18.75 -1.31 -2.67
C LYS A 52 -17.50 -1.22 -1.81
N GLN A 53 -17.35 -2.08 -0.80
CA GLN A 53 -16.15 -2.12 0.03
C GLN A 53 -14.94 -2.62 -0.77
N ILE A 54 -15.11 -3.63 -1.61
CA ILE A 54 -14.04 -4.13 -2.50
C ILE A 54 -13.55 -3.02 -3.43
N VAL A 55 -14.48 -2.28 -4.05
CA VAL A 55 -14.12 -1.12 -4.89
C VAL A 55 -13.38 -0.06 -4.08
N ALA A 56 -13.81 0.23 -2.86
CA ALA A 56 -13.12 1.20 -1.99
C ALA A 56 -11.67 0.78 -1.66
N PHE A 57 -11.44 -0.50 -1.36
CA PHE A 57 -10.08 -1.02 -1.15
C PHE A 57 -9.21 -0.92 -2.41
N ASN A 58 -9.77 -1.20 -3.59
CA ASN A 58 -9.03 -1.05 -4.84
C ASN A 58 -8.65 0.41 -5.11
N VAL A 59 -9.56 1.35 -4.87
CA VAL A 59 -9.29 2.79 -4.97
C VAL A 59 -8.20 3.20 -3.96
N TRP A 60 -8.23 2.65 -2.74
CA TRP A 60 -7.20 2.88 -1.74
C TRP A 60 -5.82 2.39 -2.20
N GLY A 61 -5.72 1.19 -2.78
CA GLY A 61 -4.46 0.68 -3.31
C GLY A 61 -3.90 1.51 -4.47
N PHE A 62 -4.77 2.02 -5.35
CA PHE A 62 -4.34 2.97 -6.38
C PHE A 62 -3.86 4.31 -5.80
N ALA A 63 -4.56 4.83 -4.79
CA ALA A 63 -4.12 6.04 -4.09
C ALA A 63 -2.75 5.84 -3.43
N ALA A 64 -2.54 4.69 -2.76
CA ALA A 64 -1.26 4.31 -2.18
C ALA A 64 -0.15 4.27 -3.26
N GLY A 65 -0.39 3.61 -4.39
CA GLY A 65 0.55 3.57 -5.52
C GLY A 65 0.92 4.97 -6.05
N ILE A 66 -0.08 5.84 -6.25
CA ILE A 66 0.14 7.23 -6.69
C ILE A 66 0.95 8.03 -5.67
N ILE A 67 0.62 7.91 -4.39
CA ILE A 67 1.36 8.58 -3.31
C ILE A 67 2.80 8.06 -3.24
N ALA A 68 3.04 6.76 -3.42
CA ALA A 68 4.40 6.19 -3.45
C ALA A 68 5.27 6.88 -4.51
N ILE A 69 4.73 7.05 -5.73
CA ILE A 69 5.48 7.64 -6.84
C ILE A 69 5.59 9.16 -6.70
N TRP A 70 4.59 9.81 -6.13
CA TRP A 70 4.67 11.22 -5.77
C TRP A 70 5.77 11.47 -4.72
N LEU A 71 5.85 10.63 -3.69
CA LEU A 71 6.93 10.68 -2.69
C LEU A 71 8.30 10.44 -3.34
N TYR A 72 8.42 9.43 -4.20
CA TYR A 72 9.64 9.18 -4.97
C TYR A 72 10.05 10.43 -5.77
N ALA A 73 9.12 11.03 -6.50
CA ALA A 73 9.37 12.25 -7.28
C ALA A 73 9.82 13.43 -6.41
N ALA A 74 9.21 13.61 -5.23
CA ALA A 74 9.58 14.66 -4.28
C ALA A 74 10.95 14.43 -3.61
N MET A 75 11.35 13.16 -3.44
CA MET A 75 12.63 12.76 -2.84
C MET A 75 13.80 12.83 -3.82
N ARG A 76 13.56 12.60 -5.12
CA ARG A 76 14.60 12.59 -6.17
C ARG A 76 15.60 13.74 -6.12
N PRO A 77 15.21 15.02 -5.93
CA PRO A 77 16.17 16.13 -5.90
C PRO A 77 17.22 16.06 -4.79
N ARG A 78 16.97 15.30 -3.71
CA ARG A 78 17.89 15.18 -2.55
C ARG A 78 18.54 13.81 -2.45
N PHE A 79 17.81 12.76 -2.81
CA PHE A 79 18.23 11.36 -2.66
C PHE A 79 18.77 10.76 -3.96
N GLY A 80 18.63 11.46 -5.09
CA GLY A 80 18.99 10.98 -6.42
C GLY A 80 17.89 10.11 -7.05
N ALA A 81 18.02 9.86 -8.36
CA ALA A 81 17.14 8.94 -9.07
C ALA A 81 17.61 7.49 -8.88
N GLY A 82 16.67 6.56 -8.78
CA GLY A 82 16.95 5.13 -8.79
C GLY A 82 16.22 4.30 -7.72
N PRO A 83 16.44 2.97 -7.72
CA PRO A 83 15.71 2.04 -6.87
C PRO A 83 15.85 2.32 -5.37
N LYS A 84 17.01 2.80 -4.90
CA LYS A 84 17.22 3.13 -3.49
C LYS A 84 16.24 4.20 -3.00
N THR A 85 16.05 5.27 -3.77
CA THR A 85 15.09 6.34 -3.43
C THR A 85 13.64 5.84 -3.51
N ALA A 86 13.34 4.94 -4.47
CA ALA A 86 12.01 4.34 -4.58
C ALA A 86 11.68 3.45 -3.37
N ILE A 87 12.64 2.66 -2.90
CA ILE A 87 12.53 1.86 -1.66
C ILE A 87 12.29 2.77 -0.47
N GLN A 88 13.01 3.88 -0.33
CA GLN A 88 12.79 4.82 0.78
C GLN A 88 11.39 5.47 0.72
N ALA A 89 10.91 5.84 -0.48
CA ALA A 89 9.56 6.35 -0.66
C ALA A 89 8.49 5.29 -0.32
N GLY A 90 8.69 4.06 -0.78
CA GLY A 90 7.82 2.92 -0.44
C GLY A 90 7.81 2.61 1.05
N ALA A 91 8.98 2.64 1.71
CA ALA A 91 9.08 2.44 3.16
C ALA A 91 8.37 3.54 3.95
N ALA A 92 8.48 4.80 3.50
CA ALA A 92 7.75 5.92 4.10
C ALA A 92 6.23 5.75 3.96
N LEU A 93 5.76 5.38 2.76
CA LEU A 93 4.35 5.07 2.55
C LEU A 93 3.88 3.90 3.43
N TRP A 94 4.64 2.81 3.45
CA TRP A 94 4.33 1.64 4.26
C TRP A 94 4.21 1.99 5.74
N LEU A 95 5.17 2.76 6.27
CA LEU A 95 5.14 3.17 7.67
C LEU A 95 3.85 3.94 8.00
N LEU A 96 3.51 4.92 7.15
CA LEU A 96 2.38 5.82 7.39
C LEU A 96 1.01 5.18 7.12
N ALA A 97 0.89 4.40 6.05
CA ALA A 97 -0.40 3.86 5.59
C ALA A 97 -0.69 2.44 6.10
N TYR A 98 0.33 1.65 6.44
CA TYR A 98 0.18 0.25 6.86
C TYR A 98 0.57 0.10 8.33
N ALA A 99 1.83 0.34 8.67
CA ALA A 99 2.34 0.04 10.01
C ALA A 99 1.66 0.88 11.09
N MET A 100 1.46 2.18 10.87
CA MET A 100 0.74 3.05 11.82
C MET A 100 -0.74 2.68 11.94
N ALA A 101 -1.42 2.40 10.81
CA ALA A 101 -2.82 2.01 10.81
C ALA A 101 -3.05 0.67 11.55
N ASN A 102 -2.23 -0.34 11.25
CA ASN A 102 -2.28 -1.64 11.92
C ASN A 102 -1.81 -1.55 13.38
N GLY A 103 -0.81 -0.73 13.67
CA GLY A 103 -0.36 -0.46 15.04
C GLY A 103 -1.48 0.12 15.91
N MET A 104 -2.24 1.08 15.39
CA MET A 104 -3.41 1.62 16.09
C MET A 104 -4.44 0.52 16.42
N MET A 105 -4.75 -0.34 15.44
CA MET A 105 -5.68 -1.46 15.65
C MET A 105 -5.15 -2.49 16.67
N ALA A 106 -3.83 -2.70 16.70
CA ALA A 106 -3.19 -3.58 17.66
C ALA A 106 -3.24 -3.01 19.08
N PHE A 107 -2.91 -1.73 19.28
CA PHE A 107 -2.96 -1.08 20.60
C PHE A 107 -4.37 -1.06 21.19
N LEU A 108 -5.37 -0.91 20.33
CA LEU A 108 -6.78 -0.92 20.71
C LEU A 108 -7.37 -2.34 20.82
N HIS A 109 -6.56 -3.39 20.59
CA HIS A 109 -6.98 -4.79 20.63
C HIS A 109 -8.20 -5.10 19.75
N ILE A 110 -8.33 -4.41 18.62
CA ILE A 110 -9.48 -4.55 17.70
C ILE A 110 -9.41 -5.87 16.95
N PHE A 111 -8.21 -6.27 16.52
CA PHE A 111 -7.97 -7.48 15.75
C PHE A 111 -6.83 -8.32 16.34
N PRO A 112 -6.78 -9.63 16.04
CA PRO A 112 -5.71 -10.50 16.51
C PRO A 112 -4.32 -10.00 16.10
N LEU A 113 -3.40 -9.89 17.06
CA LEU A 113 -2.05 -9.35 16.82
C LEU A 113 -1.30 -10.11 15.72
N GLY A 114 -1.40 -11.44 15.70
CA GLY A 114 -0.76 -12.26 14.65
C GLY A 114 -1.21 -11.90 13.25
N LEU A 115 -2.51 -11.67 13.05
CA LEU A 115 -3.08 -11.24 11.76
C LEU A 115 -2.50 -9.88 11.35
N LEU A 116 -2.51 -8.91 12.26
CA LEU A 116 -1.99 -7.55 12.02
C LEU A 116 -0.49 -7.54 11.71
N LEU A 117 0.31 -8.37 12.39
CA LEU A 117 1.74 -8.51 12.11
C LEU A 117 1.99 -9.12 10.73
N THR A 118 1.22 -10.15 10.35
CA THR A 118 1.34 -10.79 9.04
C THR A 118 1.04 -9.80 7.91
N VAL A 119 -0.10 -9.09 7.95
CA VAL A 119 -0.45 -8.13 6.89
C VAL A 119 0.52 -6.95 6.84
N THR A 120 1.02 -6.51 7.99
CA THR A 120 2.03 -5.45 8.06
C THR A 120 3.36 -5.88 7.42
N ALA A 121 3.82 -7.10 7.67
CA ALA A 121 5.05 -7.63 7.09
C ALA A 121 4.93 -7.88 5.58
N VAL A 122 3.80 -8.46 5.12
CA VAL A 122 3.56 -8.68 3.68
C VAL A 122 3.45 -7.35 2.94
N GLY A 123 2.70 -6.40 3.50
CA GLY A 123 2.55 -5.07 2.91
C GLY A 123 3.87 -4.31 2.76
N LEU A 124 4.88 -4.59 3.60
CA LEU A 124 6.22 -4.00 3.42
C LEU A 124 6.84 -4.47 2.10
N VAL A 125 6.91 -5.78 1.91
CA VAL A 125 7.52 -6.37 0.71
C VAL A 125 6.79 -5.91 -0.55
N GLU A 126 5.46 -5.95 -0.50
CA GLU A 126 4.58 -5.50 -1.58
C GLU A 126 4.83 -4.04 -1.97
N VAL A 127 4.74 -3.11 -1.02
CA VAL A 127 4.84 -1.67 -1.30
C VAL A 127 6.25 -1.30 -1.78
N LEU A 128 7.30 -1.97 -1.29
CA LEU A 128 8.66 -1.75 -1.79
C LEU A 128 8.81 -2.20 -3.25
N ILE A 129 8.25 -3.34 -3.63
CA ILE A 129 8.24 -3.82 -5.02
C ILE A 129 7.41 -2.86 -5.88
N ALA A 130 6.19 -2.53 -5.46
CA ALA A 130 5.29 -1.65 -6.18
C ALA A 130 5.90 -0.26 -6.41
N ALA A 131 6.49 0.35 -5.39
CA ALA A 131 7.17 1.64 -5.49
C ALA A 131 8.36 1.57 -6.45
N THR A 132 9.17 0.52 -6.40
CA THR A 132 10.32 0.34 -7.29
C THR A 132 9.89 0.20 -8.76
N VAL A 133 8.88 -0.64 -9.02
CA VAL A 133 8.35 -0.84 -10.37
C VAL A 133 7.68 0.44 -10.89
N GLY A 134 6.84 1.10 -10.10
CA GLY A 134 6.19 2.35 -10.52
C GLY A 134 7.22 3.48 -10.75
N ALA A 135 8.26 3.56 -9.92
CA ALA A 135 9.32 4.57 -10.03
C ALA A 135 10.14 4.42 -11.31
N TYR A 136 10.27 3.20 -11.85
CA TYR A 136 10.92 2.96 -13.14
C TYR A 136 10.26 3.74 -14.28
N PHE A 137 8.93 3.92 -14.22
CA PHE A 137 8.17 4.67 -15.21
C PHE A 137 8.18 6.18 -14.96
N TYR A 138 8.73 6.66 -13.83
CA TYR A 138 8.77 8.07 -13.50
C TYR A 138 10.03 8.77 -14.06
N LYS A 139 9.81 9.81 -14.87
CA LYS A 139 10.85 10.72 -15.41
C LYS A 139 10.41 12.17 -15.18
N GLU A 140 11.39 13.06 -15.00
CA GLU A 140 11.10 14.50 -14.76
C GLU A 140 10.63 15.23 -16.03
N THR A 141 10.89 14.65 -17.21
CA THR A 141 10.44 15.12 -18.53
C THR A 141 9.71 13.99 -19.26
#